data_AF-A0A661QXY8-F1
#
_entry.id   AF-A0A661QXY8-F1
#
_cell.length_a   1.000
_cell.length_b   1.000
_cell.length_c   1.000
_cell.angle_alpha   90.00
_cell.angle_beta   90.00
_cell.angle_gamma   90.00
#
_symmetry.space_group_name_H-M   'P 1'
#
loop_
_entity.id
_entity.type
_entity.pdbx_description
1 polymer ?
#
loop_
_entity_poly.entity_id
_entity_poly.type
_entity_poly.pdbx_seq_one_letter_code
_entity_poly.pdbx_strand_id
1 'polypeptide(L)'
;MKIIIVFFTMFLIICSIMPNMTIADTTHEGHGQTHMPAMTTKGHTGQTGTFEHTMIEKNIRAEFQIMSLASMNMKDPNGATHHVMVKLFHDSANHPIKDAVGKVKVIEPNGNEQINSLKNYNGIFAANFKFIEKGKYGVICLVNIDGKKHLFKFWYHHG
;
A
#
# COMPACT_ATOMS: atom_id res chain seq x y z
N MET A 1 -41.62 5.02 -57.48
CA MET A 1 -42.75 5.26 -56.55
C MET A 1 -42.29 6.22 -55.47
N LYS A 2 -42.97 7.37 -55.34
CA LYS A 2 -42.82 8.34 -54.24
C LYS A 2 -43.58 7.80 -53.03
N ILE A 3 -43.13 8.10 -51.81
CA ILE A 3 -43.95 8.68 -50.73
C ILE A 3 -42.99 9.41 -49.79
N ILE A 4 -43.14 10.74 -49.76
CA ILE A 4 -42.66 11.68 -48.76
C ILE A 4 -43.81 11.85 -47.77
N ILE A 5 -43.58 11.70 -46.46
CA ILE A 5 -44.47 12.26 -45.44
C ILE A 5 -43.60 13.01 -44.43
N VAL A 6 -43.78 14.34 -44.47
CA VAL A 6 -43.33 15.34 -43.51
C VAL A 6 -44.43 15.53 -42.47
N PHE A 7 -44.08 16.17 -41.34
CA PHE A 7 -44.91 16.79 -40.28
C PHE A 7 -45.00 15.96 -38.99
N PHE A 8 -44.94 16.52 -37.77
CA PHE A 8 -45.16 17.90 -37.33
C PHE A 8 -44.42 18.10 -35.98
N THR A 9 -43.76 19.24 -35.82
CA THR A 9 -43.23 19.77 -34.55
C THR A 9 -44.36 20.10 -33.57
N MET A 10 -44.26 19.73 -32.29
CA MET A 10 -44.78 20.59 -31.22
C MET A 10 -44.11 20.34 -29.86
N PHE A 11 -43.78 21.47 -29.24
CA PHE A 11 -43.12 21.72 -27.98
C PHE A 11 -44.16 21.78 -26.85
N LEU A 12 -43.89 21.24 -25.65
CA LEU A 12 -44.44 21.72 -24.35
C LEU A 12 -43.77 20.93 -23.21
N ILE A 13 -42.68 21.43 -22.62
CA ILE A 13 -42.62 22.17 -21.35
C ILE A 13 -43.48 21.56 -20.23
N ILE A 14 -42.83 20.89 -19.28
CA ILE A 14 -43.26 20.91 -17.87
C ILE A 14 -42.02 21.18 -17.00
N CYS A 15 -41.92 22.43 -16.56
CA CYS A 15 -41.14 22.86 -15.41
C CYS A 15 -41.52 22.02 -14.18
N SER A 16 -40.54 21.57 -13.40
CA SER A 16 -40.73 21.33 -11.96
C SER A 16 -39.41 21.29 -11.19
N ILE A 17 -39.11 22.44 -10.58
CA ILE A 17 -38.64 22.66 -9.19
C ILE A 17 -37.32 22.01 -8.75
N MET A 18 -36.28 22.84 -8.61
CA MET A 18 -35.18 22.61 -7.67
C MET A 18 -35.58 23.12 -6.27
N PRO A 19 -35.27 22.37 -5.20
CA PRO A 19 -34.96 22.98 -3.92
C PRO A 19 -33.45 23.12 -3.73
N ASN A 20 -33.05 24.35 -3.40
CA ASN A 20 -31.74 24.69 -2.84
C ASN A 20 -31.44 23.80 -1.64
N MET A 21 -30.31 23.10 -1.68
CA MET A 21 -29.68 22.63 -0.45
C MET A 21 -28.67 23.68 0.02
N THR A 22 -29.10 24.38 1.06
CA THR A 22 -28.29 25.20 1.96
C THR A 22 -27.05 24.45 2.43
N ILE A 23 -25.90 25.13 2.37
CA ILE A 23 -24.70 24.78 3.13
C ILE A 23 -24.97 25.13 4.60
N ALA A 24 -25.08 24.11 5.43
CA ALA A 24 -24.95 24.26 6.88
C ALA A 24 -23.51 23.92 7.24
N ASP A 25 -22.75 24.91 7.71
CA ASP A 25 -21.53 24.68 8.47
C ASP A 25 -21.91 23.92 9.75
N THR A 26 -21.51 22.66 9.81
CA THR A 26 -21.46 21.90 11.06
C THR A 26 -20.02 21.47 11.25
N THR A 27 -19.30 22.20 12.10
CA THR A 27 -18.15 21.65 12.81
C THR A 27 -18.61 20.47 13.66
N HIS A 28 -18.18 19.25 13.33
CA HIS A 28 -18.09 18.15 14.28
C HIS A 28 -16.88 17.28 13.95
N GLU A 29 -15.89 17.40 14.84
CA GLU A 29 -14.93 16.38 15.24
C GLU A 29 -15.61 15.00 15.27
N GLY A 30 -15.10 14.04 14.51
CA GLY A 30 -15.71 12.71 14.39
C GLY A 30 -14.71 11.66 13.93
N HIS A 31 -14.16 10.93 14.91
CA HIS A 31 -13.25 9.80 14.76
C HIS A 31 -13.62 8.84 13.63
N GLY A 32 -12.86 8.90 12.53
CA GLY A 32 -12.77 7.83 11.54
C GLY A 32 -11.77 6.76 11.97
N GLN A 33 -12.04 6.06 13.08
CA GLN A 33 -11.36 4.80 13.37
C GLN A 33 -11.80 3.77 12.33
N THR A 34 -11.09 3.72 11.21
CA THR A 34 -11.14 2.56 10.32
C THR A 34 -10.60 1.40 11.13
N HIS A 35 -11.50 0.60 11.69
CA HIS A 35 -11.21 -0.66 12.34
C HIS A 35 -10.32 -1.47 11.40
N MET A 36 -9.02 -1.49 11.71
CA MET A 36 -8.10 -2.46 11.15
C MET A 36 -8.49 -3.79 11.80
N PRO A 37 -8.87 -4.84 11.03
CA PRO A 37 -8.90 -6.17 11.62
C PRO A 37 -7.48 -6.45 12.12
N ALA A 38 -7.36 -6.67 13.42
CA ALA A 38 -6.13 -7.10 14.06
C ALA A 38 -5.79 -8.50 13.54
N MET A 39 -5.08 -8.58 12.42
CA MET A 39 -4.45 -9.81 11.97
C MET A 39 -3.21 -10.01 12.84
N THR A 40 -3.31 -10.88 13.83
CA THR A 40 -2.24 -11.27 14.75
C THR A 40 -1.16 -12.09 14.02
N THR A 41 -0.25 -11.41 13.33
CA THR A 41 1.05 -11.99 12.96
C THR A 41 2.12 -11.28 13.80
N LYS A 42 2.68 -11.99 14.79
CA LYS A 42 3.82 -11.52 15.57
C LYS A 42 5.06 -11.52 14.67
N GLY A 43 5.57 -10.35 14.31
CA GLY A 43 6.92 -10.25 13.77
C GLY A 43 7.93 -10.61 14.86
N HIS A 44 8.94 -11.39 14.52
CA HIS A 44 10.00 -11.78 15.44
C HIS A 44 11.31 -11.11 15.00
N THR A 45 11.98 -10.44 15.95
CA THR A 45 13.34 -9.97 15.74
C THR A 45 14.26 -11.18 15.95
N GLY A 46 14.90 -11.66 14.88
CA GLY A 46 15.88 -12.74 14.96
C GLY A 46 17.16 -12.31 15.70
N GLN A 47 17.98 -13.28 16.11
CA GLN A 47 19.27 -13.06 16.80
C GLN A 47 20.27 -12.18 16.03
N THR A 48 20.02 -11.90 14.75
CA THR A 48 20.88 -11.14 13.83
C THR A 48 20.49 -9.67 13.67
N GLY A 49 19.51 -9.16 14.45
CA GLY A 49 18.98 -7.81 14.25
C GLY A 49 18.12 -7.66 12.99
N THR A 50 17.70 -8.78 12.40
CA THR A 50 16.75 -8.83 11.30
C THR A 50 15.34 -8.99 11.85
N PHE A 51 14.43 -8.11 11.44
CA PHE A 51 13.01 -8.28 11.70
C PHE A 51 12.38 -9.05 10.55
N GLU A 52 11.63 -10.11 10.87
CA GLU A 52 10.90 -10.90 9.89
C GLU A 52 9.39 -10.80 10.10
N HIS A 53 8.65 -10.71 8.99
CA HIS A 53 7.19 -10.68 9.03
C HIS A 53 6.59 -11.36 7.81
N THR A 54 5.73 -12.35 8.04
CA THR A 54 5.05 -13.08 6.96
C THR A 54 3.56 -12.78 7.00
N MET A 55 2.98 -12.44 5.86
CA MET A 55 1.55 -12.24 5.75
C MET A 55 1.02 -12.72 4.40
N ILE A 56 -0.25 -13.12 4.40
CA ILE A 56 -0.92 -13.65 3.21
C ILE A 56 -2.08 -12.71 2.88
N GLU A 57 -2.15 -12.27 1.63
CA GLU A 57 -3.25 -11.48 1.07
C GLU A 57 -3.70 -12.14 -0.24
N LYS A 58 -4.94 -12.62 -0.28
CA LYS A 58 -5.54 -13.22 -1.49
C LYS A 58 -4.63 -14.25 -2.18
N ASN A 59 -4.17 -15.25 -1.41
CA ASN A 59 -3.27 -16.33 -1.85
C ASN A 59 -1.86 -15.89 -2.29
N ILE A 60 -1.48 -14.64 -2.02
CA ILE A 60 -0.11 -14.17 -2.17
C ILE A 60 0.51 -14.08 -0.78
N ARG A 61 1.54 -14.88 -0.55
CA ARG A 61 2.37 -14.78 0.66
C ARG A 61 3.49 -13.78 0.40
N ALA A 62 3.63 -12.83 1.32
CA ALA A 62 4.74 -11.90 1.37
C ALA A 62 5.56 -12.16 2.63
N GLU A 63 6.85 -12.44 2.44
CA GLU A 63 7.85 -12.60 3.49
C GLU A 63 8.72 -11.35 3.51
N PHE A 64 8.54 -10.51 4.53
CA PHE A 64 9.30 -9.28 4.72
C PHE A 64 10.49 -9.51 5.63
N GLN A 65 11.61 -8.91 5.26
CA GLN A 65 12.77 -8.74 6.14
C GLN A 65 13.16 -7.26 6.19
N ILE A 66 13.34 -6.74 7.41
CA ILE A 66 13.87 -5.39 7.63
C ILE A 66 15.21 -5.56 8.35
N MET A 67 16.27 -5.09 7.70
CA MET A 67 17.65 -5.21 8.16
C MET A 67 18.33 -3.85 8.15
N SER A 68 19.21 -3.57 9.09
CA SER A 68 20.08 -2.39 8.99
C SER A 68 21.07 -2.58 7.83
N LEU A 69 21.39 -1.53 7.08
CA LEU A 69 22.47 -1.58 6.09
C LEU A 69 23.81 -1.86 6.75
N ALA A 70 24.02 -1.36 7.96
CA ALA A 70 25.23 -1.58 8.75
C ALA A 70 25.46 -3.08 9.03
N SER A 71 24.43 -3.84 9.42
CA SER A 71 24.54 -5.29 9.66
C SER A 71 24.81 -6.09 8.39
N MET A 72 24.54 -5.53 7.22
CA MET A 72 24.88 -6.13 5.91
C MET A 72 26.24 -5.65 5.38
N ASN A 73 26.99 -4.85 6.13
CA ASN A 73 28.21 -4.18 5.67
C ASN A 73 27.98 -3.34 4.40
N MET A 74 26.83 -2.68 4.32
CA MET A 74 26.43 -1.81 3.20
C MET A 74 26.29 -0.36 3.66
N LYS A 75 26.51 0.58 2.73
CA LYS A 75 26.24 2.01 2.92
C LYS A 75 25.42 2.52 1.74
N ASP A 76 24.46 3.39 2.02
CA ASP A 76 23.69 4.07 0.99
C ASP A 76 24.16 5.53 0.89
N PRO A 77 24.54 6.02 -0.30
CA PRO A 77 25.05 7.38 -0.46
C PRO A 77 24.00 8.46 -0.15
N ASN A 78 22.71 8.13 -0.18
CA ASN A 78 21.62 9.05 0.16
C ASN A 78 21.24 8.98 1.64
N GLY A 79 21.98 8.20 2.43
CA GLY A 79 21.85 8.10 3.88
C GLY A 79 20.70 7.20 4.35
N ALA A 80 20.18 6.30 3.50
CA ALA A 80 19.28 5.26 3.98
C ALA A 80 19.99 4.37 5.02
N THR A 81 19.26 3.86 6.00
CA THR A 81 19.82 3.09 7.13
C THR A 81 19.35 1.65 7.16
N HIS A 82 18.23 1.34 6.51
CA HIS A 82 17.68 -0.01 6.48
C HIS A 82 17.31 -0.45 5.07
N HIS A 83 17.32 -1.76 4.88
CA HIS A 83 16.87 -2.46 3.69
C HIS A 83 15.56 -3.18 4.03
N VAL A 84 14.51 -2.82 3.30
CA VAL A 84 13.22 -3.52 3.35
C VAL A 84 13.19 -4.46 2.16
N MET A 85 13.31 -5.76 2.44
CA MET A 85 13.23 -6.84 1.48
C MET A 85 11.85 -7.50 1.56
N VAL A 86 11.32 -7.91 0.42
CA VAL A 86 10.12 -8.75 0.33
C VAL A 86 10.34 -9.87 -0.69
N LYS A 87 10.02 -11.10 -0.28
CA LYS A 87 9.87 -12.26 -1.18
C LYS A 87 8.38 -12.57 -1.32
N LEU A 88 7.96 -12.89 -2.53
CA LEU A 88 6.56 -13.10 -2.87
C LEU A 88 6.36 -14.52 -3.40
N PHE A 89 5.29 -15.17 -2.97
CA PHE A 89 4.94 -16.53 -3.36
C PHE A 89 3.46 -16.66 -3.65
N HIS A 90 3.09 -17.54 -4.59
CA HIS A 90 1.74 -18.09 -4.64
C HIS A 90 1.61 -19.14 -3.52
N ASP A 91 0.84 -18.81 -2.49
CA ASP A 91 0.85 -19.52 -1.20
C ASP A 91 0.37 -20.97 -1.30
N SER A 92 -0.60 -21.25 -2.19
CA SER A 92 -1.11 -22.60 -2.42
C SER A 92 -0.08 -23.58 -2.99
N ALA A 93 1.03 -23.08 -3.53
CA ALA A 93 1.99 -23.91 -4.24
C ALA A 93 3.45 -23.64 -3.85
N ASN A 94 3.72 -22.70 -2.94
CA ASN A 94 5.07 -22.23 -2.59
C ASN A 94 5.91 -21.83 -3.82
N HIS A 95 5.26 -21.36 -4.89
CA HIS A 95 5.92 -20.97 -6.13
C HIS A 95 6.38 -19.50 -6.02
N PRO A 96 7.67 -19.21 -6.18
CA PRO A 96 8.18 -17.84 -6.12
C PRO A 96 7.63 -16.97 -7.26
N ILE A 97 7.24 -15.74 -6.93
CA ILE A 97 6.82 -14.71 -7.88
C ILE A 97 8.04 -13.85 -8.20
N LYS A 98 8.42 -13.79 -9.49
CA LYS A 98 9.69 -13.17 -9.91
C LYS A 98 9.53 -11.84 -10.65
N ASP A 99 8.32 -11.52 -11.08
CA ASP A 99 8.00 -10.45 -12.03
C ASP A 99 6.99 -9.43 -11.48
N ALA A 100 6.93 -9.30 -10.16
CA ALA A 100 6.15 -8.26 -9.52
C ALA A 100 6.75 -6.86 -9.72
N VAL A 101 5.89 -5.86 -9.79
CA VAL A 101 6.28 -4.44 -9.73
C VAL A 101 5.62 -3.82 -8.52
N GLY A 102 6.37 -3.10 -7.69
CA GLY A 102 5.80 -2.53 -6.48
C GLY A 102 6.60 -1.41 -5.87
N LYS A 103 6.05 -0.88 -4.77
CA LYS A 103 6.66 0.16 -3.96
C LYS A 103 6.30 -0.05 -2.49
N VAL A 104 7.16 0.45 -1.62
CA VAL A 104 6.92 0.50 -0.18
C VAL A 104 6.77 1.96 0.23
N LYS A 105 5.74 2.23 1.03
CA LYS A 105 5.61 3.45 1.84
C LYS A 105 5.97 3.10 3.28
N VAL A 106 6.83 3.91 3.88
CA VAL A 106 7.12 3.89 5.32
C VAL A 106 6.56 5.15 5.95
N ILE A 107 5.78 5.01 7.01
CA ILE A 107 5.28 6.10 7.85
C ILE A 107 6.13 6.10 9.13
N GLU A 108 6.82 7.21 9.37
CA GLU A 108 7.69 7.44 10.52
C GLU A 108 6.89 7.66 11.83
N PRO A 109 7.52 7.53 13.02
CA PRO A 109 6.86 7.80 14.30
C PRO A 109 6.27 9.22 14.40
N ASN A 110 6.96 10.19 13.80
CA ASN A 110 6.49 11.59 13.68
C ASN A 110 5.38 11.81 12.63
N GLY A 111 5.00 10.76 11.87
CA GLY A 111 3.98 10.82 10.82
C GLY A 111 4.49 11.17 9.40
N ASN A 112 5.78 11.49 9.23
CA ASN A 112 6.37 11.72 7.91
C ASN A 112 6.37 10.44 7.06
N GLU A 113 6.37 10.62 5.74
CA GLU A 113 6.30 9.51 4.80
C GLU A 113 7.55 9.44 3.91
N GLN A 114 8.03 8.22 3.68
CA GLN A 114 9.00 7.88 2.64
C GLN A 114 8.38 6.87 1.69
N ILE A 115 8.58 7.04 0.38
CA ILE A 115 8.07 6.11 -0.63
C ILE A 115 9.20 5.77 -1.60
N ASN A 116 9.56 4.49 -1.70
CA ASN A 116 10.53 4.01 -2.66
C ASN A 116 10.00 2.81 -3.45
N SER A 117 10.29 2.79 -4.75
CA SER A 117 9.99 1.64 -5.62
C SER A 117 10.88 0.46 -5.27
N LEU A 118 10.30 -0.74 -5.32
CA LEU A 118 11.03 -1.98 -5.12
C LEU A 118 11.89 -2.28 -6.35
N LYS A 119 13.18 -2.50 -6.13
CA LYS A 119 14.10 -3.05 -7.14
C LYS A 119 14.01 -4.57 -7.11
N ASN A 120 14.04 -5.20 -8.29
CA ASN A 120 13.97 -6.64 -8.45
C ASN A 120 15.36 -7.24 -8.65
N TYR A 121 15.76 -8.10 -7.72
CA TYR A 121 17.00 -8.88 -7.75
C TYR A 121 16.66 -10.36 -7.97
N ASN A 122 16.08 -10.67 -9.14
CA ASN A 122 15.69 -12.03 -9.56
C ASN A 122 14.65 -12.69 -8.63
N GLY A 123 13.57 -11.98 -8.32
CA GLY A 123 12.48 -12.42 -7.45
C GLY A 123 12.67 -12.09 -5.97
N ILE A 124 13.75 -11.39 -5.63
CA ILE A 124 13.92 -10.73 -4.34
C ILE A 124 13.71 -9.24 -4.57
N PHE A 125 12.69 -8.67 -3.94
CA PHE A 125 12.33 -7.26 -4.14
C PHE A 125 12.78 -6.45 -2.95
N ALA A 126 13.42 -5.30 -3.18
CA ALA A 126 13.85 -4.48 -2.05
C ALA A 126 13.96 -2.99 -2.34
N ALA A 127 13.85 -2.20 -1.28
CA ALA A 127 14.08 -0.76 -1.27
C ALA A 127 14.76 -0.34 0.04
N ASN A 128 15.59 0.70 -0.02
CA ASN A 128 16.26 1.25 1.14
C ASN A 128 15.44 2.40 1.73
N PHE A 129 15.47 2.57 3.05
CA PHE A 129 14.75 3.62 3.76
C PHE A 129 15.56 4.16 4.94
N LYS A 130 15.21 5.36 5.39
CA LYS A 130 15.74 5.96 6.62
C LYS A 130 14.85 5.57 7.79
N PHE A 131 15.42 4.88 8.77
CA PHE A 131 14.83 4.74 10.10
C PHE A 131 15.80 5.42 11.06
N ILE A 132 15.48 6.65 11.44
CA ILE A 132 16.33 7.52 12.27
C ILE A 132 15.78 7.57 13.69
N GLU A 133 14.47 7.76 13.81
CA GLU A 133 13.78 7.83 15.09
C GLU A 133 13.52 6.42 15.63
N LYS A 134 13.69 6.24 16.94
CA LYS A 134 13.15 5.04 17.60
C LYS A 134 11.63 5.16 17.68
N GLY A 135 10.93 4.04 17.53
CA GLY A 135 9.50 3.99 17.67
C GLY A 135 8.81 3.08 16.66
N LYS A 136 7.51 3.31 16.49
CA LYS A 136 6.62 2.50 15.68
C LYS A 136 6.49 3.09 14.28
N TYR A 137 6.90 2.32 13.28
CA TYR A 137 6.82 2.65 11.86
C TYR A 137 5.70 1.87 11.19
N GLY A 138 4.90 2.54 10.36
CA GLY A 138 3.94 1.89 9.48
C GLY A 138 4.61 1.47 8.18
N VAL A 139 4.60 0.17 7.86
CA VAL A 139 5.14 -0.34 6.59
C VAL A 139 3.98 -0.75 5.71
N ILE A 140 3.90 -0.17 4.51
CA ILE A 140 2.84 -0.43 3.54
C ILE A 140 3.48 -0.79 2.20
N CYS A 141 3.31 -2.03 1.77
CA CYS A 141 3.84 -2.54 0.50
C CYS A 141 2.68 -2.75 -0.49
N LEU A 142 2.75 -2.07 -1.63
CA LEU A 142 1.82 -2.22 -2.74
C LEU A 142 2.55 -2.87 -3.91
N VAL A 143 2.08 -4.04 -4.34
CA VAL A 143 2.64 -4.78 -5.47
C VAL A 143 1.57 -5.09 -6.51
N ASN A 144 1.97 -5.11 -7.77
CA ASN A 144 1.18 -5.59 -8.89
C ASN A 144 1.74 -6.95 -9.33
N ILE A 145 0.89 -7.97 -9.32
CA ILE A 145 1.17 -9.35 -9.71
C ILE A 145 0.06 -9.74 -10.68
N ASP A 146 0.41 -10.15 -11.90
CA ASP A 146 -0.55 -10.52 -12.96
C ASP A 146 -1.66 -9.49 -13.20
N GLY A 147 -1.31 -8.19 -13.14
CA GLY A 147 -2.26 -7.09 -13.31
C GLY A 147 -3.13 -6.79 -12.08
N LYS A 148 -2.98 -7.54 -10.99
CA LYS A 148 -3.74 -7.38 -9.75
C LYS A 148 -2.91 -6.71 -8.66
N LYS A 149 -3.51 -5.76 -7.96
CA LYS A 149 -2.88 -5.06 -6.83
C LYS A 149 -3.07 -5.84 -5.53
N HIS A 150 -1.97 -6.05 -4.82
CA HIS A 150 -1.94 -6.63 -3.48
C HIS A 150 -1.33 -5.61 -2.51
N LEU A 151 -2.00 -5.42 -1.37
CA LEU A 151 -1.61 -4.45 -0.35
C LEU A 151 -1.30 -5.18 0.94
N PHE A 152 -0.07 -5.02 1.40
CA PHE A 152 0.44 -5.56 2.66
C PHE A 152 0.73 -4.41 3.61
N LYS A 153 0.27 -4.51 4.86
CA LYS A 153 0.47 -3.46 5.87
C LYS A 153 0.75 -4.08 7.22
N PHE A 154 1.78 -3.57 7.90
CA PHE A 154 2.13 -4.01 9.24
C PHE A 154 2.88 -2.91 10.00
N TRP A 155 3.00 -3.10 11.31
CA TRP A 155 3.79 -2.24 12.17
C TRP A 155 5.16 -2.84 12.41
N TYR A 156 6.20 -2.02 12.28
CA TYR A 156 7.58 -2.37 12.64
C TYR A 156 8.04 -1.46 13.79
N HIS A 157 8.62 -2.03 14.84
CA HIS A 157 9.16 -1.26 15.96
C HIS A 157 10.69 -1.21 15.82
N HIS A 158 11.24 -0.01 15.67
CA HIS A 158 12.67 0.26 15.59
C HIS A 158 13.15 0.83 16.93
N GLY A 159 14.20 0.27 17.55
CA GLY A 159 14.66 0.75 18.86
C GLY A 159 15.89 0.05 19.38
#